data_AF-X0USS8-F1
#
_entry.id   AF-X0USS8-F1
#
_cell.length_a   1.000
_cell.length_b   1.000
_cell.length_c   1.000
_cell.angle_alpha   90.00
_cell.angle_beta   90.00
_cell.angle_gamma   90.00
#
_symmetry.space_group_name_H-M   'P 1'
#
loop_
_entity.id
_entity.type
_entity.pdbx_description
1 polymer ?
#
loop_
_entity_poly.entity_id
_entity_poly.type
_entity_poly.pdbx_seq_one_letter_code
_entity_poly.pdbx_strand_id
1 'polypeptide(L)'
;GIVETALQENVDVIGLSIYSGAHLPLSKKLMEQLKEKELTDKVVLVGGNIPQKDIKALKDSGVTEVFPAGSRLDEIVKFIKERFRE
;
A
#
# COMPACT_ATOMS: atom_id res chain seq x y z
N GLY A 1 8.96 -10.58 8.65
CA GLY A 1 7.67 -9.84 8.67
C GLY A 1 7.69 -8.80 7.57
N ILE A 2 6.55 -8.26 7.13
CA ILE A 2 6.47 -7.41 5.92
C ILE A 2 7.54 -6.30 5.90
N VAL A 3 7.68 -5.55 7.01
CA VAL A 3 8.67 -4.46 7.11
C VAL A 3 10.12 -4.95 7.11
N GLU A 4 10.41 -6.05 7.81
CA GLU A 4 11.76 -6.63 7.83
C GLU A 4 12.17 -7.10 6.43
N THR A 5 11.26 -7.75 5.72
CA THR A 5 11.50 -8.19 4.34
C THR A 5 11.67 -7.00 3.41
N ALA A 6 10.87 -5.94 3.56
CA ALA A 6 11.02 -4.72 2.77
C ALA A 6 12.39 -4.05 2.98
N LEU A 7 12.92 -4.10 4.21
CA LEU A 7 14.27 -3.62 4.54
C LEU A 7 15.35 -4.50 3.91
N GLN A 8 15.26 -5.82 4.10
CA GLN A 8 16.28 -6.78 3.67
C GLN A 8 16.39 -6.88 2.14
N GLU A 9 15.25 -6.90 1.45
CA GLU A 9 15.18 -7.04 0.00
C GLU A 9 15.28 -5.68 -0.72
N ASN A 10 15.32 -4.57 0.03
CA ASN A 10 15.33 -3.20 -0.48
C ASN A 10 14.28 -2.97 -1.59
N VAL A 11 13.03 -3.34 -1.31
CA VAL A 11 11.95 -3.18 -2.29
C VAL A 11 11.57 -1.71 -2.47
N ASP A 12 11.05 -1.36 -3.64
CA ASP A 12 10.48 -0.03 -3.90
C ASP A 12 8.97 0.05 -3.63
N VAL A 13 8.27 -1.08 -3.78
CA VAL A 13 6.81 -1.19 -3.70
C VAL A 13 6.38 -2.30 -2.76
N ILE A 14 5.46 -2.01 -1.84
CA ILE A 14 4.81 -2.96 -0.95
C ILE A 14 3.33 -3.01 -1.30
N GLY A 15 2.85 -4.16 -1.79
CA GLY A 15 1.43 -4.39 -2.08
C GLY A 15 0.75 -5.20 -0.97
N LEU A 16 -0.27 -4.63 -0.33
CA LEU A 16 -1.15 -5.33 0.60
C LEU A 16 -2.45 -5.76 -0.11
N SER A 17 -2.83 -7.02 0.05
CA SER A 17 -4.12 -7.56 -0.43
C SER A 17 -4.95 -8.02 0.76
N ILE A 18 -6.08 -7.36 1.03
CA ILE A 18 -6.87 -7.55 2.26
C ILE A 18 -8.35 -7.79 1.92
N TYR A 19 -8.84 -9.00 2.24
CA TYR A 19 -10.24 -9.40 2.05
C TYR A 19 -11.03 -9.58 3.35
N SER A 20 -10.36 -9.48 4.50
CA SER A 20 -10.95 -9.69 5.83
C SER A 20 -11.71 -8.49 6.40
N GLY A 21 -11.75 -7.36 5.70
CA GLY A 21 -12.28 -6.09 6.22
C GLY A 21 -11.36 -5.37 7.21
N ALA A 22 -10.16 -5.90 7.48
CA ALA A 22 -9.18 -5.31 8.39
C ALA A 22 -8.21 -4.35 7.68
N HIS A 23 -8.59 -3.77 6.54
CA HIS A 23 -7.72 -2.92 5.72
C HIS A 23 -7.21 -1.69 6.47
N LEU A 24 -8.07 -0.99 7.21
CA LEU A 24 -7.67 0.18 8.01
C LEU A 24 -6.66 -0.17 9.11
N PRO A 25 -6.96 -1.06 10.08
CA PRO A 25 -6.03 -1.33 11.18
C PRO A 25 -4.71 -1.96 10.69
N LEU A 26 -4.75 -2.85 9.69
CA LEU A 26 -3.54 -3.48 9.17
C LEU A 26 -2.66 -2.50 8.39
N SER A 27 -3.27 -1.66 7.53
CA SER A 27 -2.50 -0.67 6.77
C SER A 27 -1.91 0.38 7.70
N LYS A 28 -2.68 0.88 8.68
CA LYS A 28 -2.16 1.83 9.67
C LYS A 28 -0.97 1.25 10.45
N LYS A 29 -1.09 0.01 10.93
CA LYS A 29 0.01 -0.68 11.61
C LYS A 29 1.23 -0.82 10.71
N LEU A 30 1.07 -1.19 9.44
CA LEU A 30 2.19 -1.26 8.50
C LEU A 30 2.87 0.11 8.35
N MET A 31 2.09 1.18 8.15
CA MET A 31 2.63 2.52 7.98
C MET A 31 3.39 3.01 9.22
N GLU A 32 2.89 2.71 10.42
CA GLU A 32 3.59 3.00 11.68
C GLU A 32 4.93 2.26 11.75
N GLN A 33 4.95 0.96 11.42
CA GLN A 33 6.18 0.17 11.44
C GLN A 33 7.20 0.61 10.38
N LEU A 34 6.75 1.03 9.19
CA LEU A 34 7.63 1.58 8.15
C LEU A 34 8.26 2.89 8.63
N LYS A 35 7.48 3.76 9.30
CA LYS A 35 7.98 5.00 9.89
C LYS A 35 9.00 4.75 11.00
N GLU A 36 8.76 3.79 11.88
CA GLU A 36 9.70 3.40 12.95
C GLU A 36 11.03 2.88 12.41
N LYS A 37 11.03 2.32 11.20
CA LYS A 37 12.21 1.78 10.51
C LYS A 37 12.80 2.74 9.48
N GLU A 38 12.32 3.98 9.43
CA GLU A 38 12.78 5.02 8.50
C GLU A 38 12.61 4.64 7.01
N LEU A 39 11.68 3.73 6.70
CA LEU A 39 11.34 3.27 5.34
C LEU A 39 10.15 4.05 4.77
N THR A 40 10.19 5.37 4.86
CA THR A 40 9.09 6.26 4.46
C THR A 40 9.08 6.58 2.96
N ASP A 41 10.12 6.17 2.24
CA ASP A 41 10.27 6.28 0.78
C ASP A 41 9.47 5.23 0.01
N LYS A 42 9.04 4.16 0.68
CA LYS A 42 8.40 3.00 0.04
C LYS A 42 7.01 3.33 -0.48
N VAL A 43 6.71 2.89 -1.70
CA VAL A 43 5.36 2.98 -2.28
C VAL A 43 4.49 1.89 -1.68
N VAL A 44 3.44 2.26 -0.96
CA VAL A 44 2.51 1.31 -0.34
C VAL A 44 1.20 1.31 -1.11
N LEU A 45 0.84 0.16 -1.65
CA LEU A 45 -0.42 -0.07 -2.37
C LEU A 45 -1.32 -0.97 -1.53
N VAL A 46 -2.61 -0.65 -1.45
CA VAL A 46 -3.58 -1.49 -0.72
C VAL A 46 -4.73 -1.88 -1.64
N GLY A 47 -5.01 -3.17 -1.76
CA GLY A 47 -6.11 -3.70 -2.54
C GLY A 47 -6.95 -4.74 -1.80
N GLY A 48 -8.03 -5.18 -2.44
CA GLY A 48 -9.00 -6.13 -1.89
C GLY A 48 -10.40 -5.54 -1.72
N ASN A 49 -11.22 -6.11 -0.83
CA ASN A 49 -12.60 -5.65 -0.63
C ASN A 49 -12.65 -4.38 0.25
N ILE A 50 -12.36 -3.23 -0.37
CA ILE A 50 -12.22 -1.93 0.30
C ILE A 50 -13.42 -1.04 -0.02
N PRO A 51 -14.22 -0.64 0.99
CA PRO A 51 -15.30 0.32 0.80
C PRO A 51 -14.78 1.69 0.34
N GLN A 52 -15.47 2.34 -0.61
CA GLN A 52 -15.09 3.65 -1.14
C GLN A 52 -14.89 4.71 -0.05
N LYS A 53 -15.71 4.68 1.00
CA LYS A 53 -15.62 5.60 2.16
C LYS A 53 -14.30 5.48 2.94
N ASP A 54 -13.64 4.32 2.88
CA ASP A 54 -12.42 4.05 3.67
C ASP A 54 -11.15 4.41 2.88
N ILE A 55 -11.25 4.64 1.57
CA ILE A 55 -10.11 4.97 0.70
C ILE A 55 -9.41 6.23 1.20
N LYS A 56 -10.17 7.28 1.54
CA LYS A 56 -9.58 8.52 2.03
C LYS A 56 -8.80 8.28 3.32
N ALA A 57 -9.35 7.51 4.27
CA ALA A 57 -8.69 7.21 5.53
C ALA A 57 -7.42 6.36 5.35
N LEU A 58 -7.38 5.48 4.35
CA LEU A 58 -6.16 4.76 3.97
C LEU A 58 -5.10 5.70 3.40
N LYS A 59 -5.47 6.61 2.49
CA LYS A 59 -4.52 7.59 1.95
C LYS A 59 -3.99 8.56 3.01
N ASP A 60 -4.87 9.02 3.90
CA ASP A 60 -4.51 9.90 5.02
C ASP A 60 -3.55 9.21 6.02
N SER A 61 -3.52 7.87 6.08
CA SER A 61 -2.55 7.13 6.90
C SER A 61 -1.18 6.94 6.25
N GLY A 62 -1.01 7.37 5.00
CA GLY A 62 0.23 7.32 4.24
C GLY A 62 0.27 6.22 3.17
N VAL A 63 -0.81 5.47 2.96
CA VAL A 63 -0.93 4.58 1.79
C VAL A 63 -0.86 5.42 0.52
N THR A 64 -0.01 5.01 -0.43
CA THR A 64 0.20 5.78 -1.67
C THR A 64 -1.00 5.70 -2.61
N GLU A 65 -1.54 4.50 -2.83
CA GLU A 65 -2.73 4.30 -3.66
C GLU A 65 -3.53 3.06 -3.23
N VAL A 66 -4.84 3.10 -3.48
CA VAL A 66 -5.79 2.06 -3.10
C VAL A 66 -6.46 1.52 -4.36
N PHE A 67 -6.45 0.19 -4.52
CA PHE A 67 -7.06 -0.53 -5.63
C PHE A 67 -8.16 -1.49 -5.11
N PRO A 68 -9.41 -1.01 -4.93
CA PRO A 68 -10.52 -1.85 -4.50
C PRO A 68 -10.82 -2.99 -5.47
N ALA A 69 -11.60 -3.97 -5.02
CA ALA A 69 -12.08 -5.06 -5.86
C ALA A 69 -12.73 -4.52 -7.15
N GLY A 70 -12.32 -5.09 -8.29
CA GLY A 70 -12.73 -4.64 -9.62
C GLY A 70 -11.80 -3.62 -10.27
N SER A 71 -10.78 -3.11 -9.57
CA SER A 71 -9.72 -2.29 -10.18
C SER A 71 -9.06 -3.05 -11.33
N ARG A 72 -8.78 -2.37 -12.44
CA ARG A 72 -8.22 -3.02 -13.61
C ARG A 72 -6.70 -3.18 -13.47
N LEU A 73 -6.16 -4.29 -13.97
CA LEU A 73 -4.73 -4.57 -13.89
C LEU A 73 -3.89 -3.53 -14.63
N ASP A 74 -4.37 -3.02 -15.77
CA ASP A 74 -3.69 -2.00 -16.56
C ASP A 74 -3.57 -0.67 -15.81
N GLU A 75 -4.54 -0.31 -14.97
CA GLU A 75 -4.46 0.87 -14.10
C GLU A 75 -3.37 0.72 -13.03
N ILE A 76 -3.27 -0.45 -12.41
CA ILE A 76 -2.23 -0.76 -11.41
C ILE A 76 -0.84 -0.70 -12.05
N VAL A 77 -0.68 -1.35 -13.20
CA VAL A 77 0.58 -1.37 -13.95
C VAL A 77 0.96 0.05 -14.40
N LYS A 78 0.00 0.82 -14.90
CA LYS A 78 0.22 2.21 -15.31
C LYS A 78 0.67 3.06 -14.13
N PHE A 79 0.00 2.96 -12.99
CA PHE A 79 0.37 3.70 -11.77
C PHE A 79 1.81 3.44 -11.35
N ILE A 80 2.22 2.17 -11.28
CA ILE A 80 3.59 1.81 -10.90
C ILE A 80 4.57 2.38 -11.93
N LYS A 81 4.33 2.17 -13.23
CA LYS A 81 5.22 2.69 -14.28
C LYS A 81 5.37 4.20 -14.25
N GLU A 82 4.28 4.95 -14.03
CA GLU A 82 4.32 6.42 -13.99
C GLU A 82 5.08 6.95 -12.78
N ARG A 83 5.09 6.21 -11.66
CA ARG A 83 5.78 6.61 -10.44
C ARG A 83 7.29 6.37 -10.47
N PHE A 84 7.74 5.41 -11.27
CA PHE A 84 9.17 5.06 -11.43
C PHE A 84 9.70 5.38 -12.83
N ARG A 85 9.03 6.27 -13.56
CA ARG A 85 9.60 6.81 -14.81
C ARG A 85 10.74 7.77 -14.46
N GLU A 86 11.90 7.50 -15.06
CA GLU A 86 13.00 8.46 -15.20
C GLU A 86 12.64 9.56 -16.21
#